data_AF-A0A0G1K6F4-F1
#
_entry.id   AF-A0A0G1K6F4-F1
#
_cell.length_a   1.000
_cell.length_b   1.000
_cell.length_c   1.000
_cell.angle_alpha   90.00
_cell.angle_beta   90.00
_cell.angle_gamma   90.00
#
_symmetry.space_group_name_H-M   'P 1'
#
loop_
_entity.id
_entity.type
_entity.pdbx_description
1 polymer ?
#
loop_
_entity_poly.entity_id
_entity_poly.type
_entity_poly.pdbx_seq_one_letter_code
_entity_poly.pdbx_strand_id
1 'polypeptide(L)'
;MRNQFKSIVLLSVVSGLLLVGASTAQAQTGLLPFGGIVSYQINCSCSPGLSWIWFTPLYLGGPINITGPMIYSPFSTILYGYYMIGVPGKWHLGDYYPGVQACWVKVYKFCVPLPAVGLMSKVGTNY
;
A
#
# COMPACT_ATOMS: atom_id res chain seq x y z
N MET A 1 -14.41 45.57 11.52
CA MET A 1 -15.11 44.31 11.84
C MET A 1 -15.18 43.30 10.68
N ARG A 2 -15.38 43.72 9.42
CA ARG A 2 -15.51 42.82 8.25
C ARG A 2 -14.31 41.90 7.95
N ASN A 3 -13.07 42.34 8.21
CA ASN A 3 -11.87 41.53 7.94
C ASN A 3 -11.58 40.47 9.02
N GLN A 4 -11.99 40.73 10.27
CA GLN A 4 -11.85 39.78 11.38
C GLN A 4 -12.76 38.57 11.17
N PHE A 5 -13.97 38.80 10.66
CA PHE A 5 -14.94 37.74 10.35
C PHE A 5 -14.46 36.80 9.22
N LYS A 6 -13.81 37.35 8.19
CA LYS A 6 -13.21 36.56 7.10
C LYS A 6 -12.08 35.66 7.60
N SER A 7 -11.25 36.17 8.51
CA SER A 7 -10.13 35.41 9.10
C SER A 7 -10.63 34.24 9.95
N ILE A 8 -11.68 34.47 10.76
CA ILE A 8 -12.30 33.43 11.60
C ILE A 8 -12.92 32.33 10.73
N VAL A 9 -13.63 32.70 9.67
CA VAL A 9 -14.22 31.73 8.73
C VAL A 9 -13.12 30.91 8.04
N LEU A 10 -12.03 31.54 7.60
CA LEU A 10 -10.91 30.84 6.98
C LEU A 10 -10.25 29.83 7.94
N LEU A 11 -10.01 30.24 9.19
CA LEU A 11 -9.45 29.38 10.25
C LEU A 11 -10.37 28.20 10.55
N SER A 12 -11.69 28.41 10.60
CA SER A 12 -12.65 27.33 10.85
C SER A 12 -12.72 26.32 9.70
N VAL A 13 -12.58 26.76 8.44
CA VAL A 13 -12.54 25.87 7.27
C VAL A 13 -11.24 25.08 7.23
N VAL A 14 -10.09 25.70 7.53
CA VAL A 14 -8.80 25.02 7.60
C VAL A 14 -8.76 23.99 8.74
N SER A 15 -9.27 24.33 9.92
CA SER A 15 -9.42 23.36 11.02
C SER A 15 -10.39 22.23 10.70
N GLY A 16 -11.50 22.53 10.01
CA GLY A 16 -12.44 21.51 9.54
C GLY A 16 -11.79 20.54 8.53
N LEU A 17 -11.01 21.04 7.59
CA LEU A 17 -10.27 20.20 6.63
C LEU A 17 -9.20 19.32 7.31
N LEU A 18 -8.52 19.85 8.33
CA LEU A 18 -7.52 19.09 9.11
C LEU A 18 -8.15 17.99 9.96
N LEU A 19 -9.37 18.21 10.48
CA LEU A 19 -10.09 17.24 11.31
C LEU A 19 -10.77 16.13 10.49
N VAL A 20 -11.22 16.42 9.26
CA VAL A 20 -11.81 15.41 8.36
C VAL A 20 -10.75 14.43 7.82
N GLY A 21 -9.47 14.83 7.80
CA GLY A 21 -8.35 13.96 7.48
C GLY A 21 -7.90 13.02 8.61
N ALA A 22 -8.37 13.25 9.84
CA ALA A 22 -8.11 12.39 11.00
C ALA A 22 -9.15 11.27 11.08
N SER A 23 -9.31 10.50 10.00
CA SER A 23 -9.91 9.18 10.12
C SER A 23 -9.12 8.42 11.17
N THR A 24 -9.81 7.87 12.18
CA THR A 24 -9.18 6.97 13.14
C THR A 24 -8.63 5.79 12.38
N ALA A 25 -7.34 5.83 12.05
CA ALA A 25 -6.58 4.65 11.74
C ALA A 25 -6.61 3.80 13.01
N GLN A 26 -7.60 2.92 13.11
CA GLN A 26 -7.49 1.80 14.03
C GLN A 26 -6.17 1.13 13.65
N ALA A 27 -5.19 1.19 14.56
CA ALA A 27 -4.00 0.39 14.44
C ALA A 27 -4.49 -1.05 14.42
N GLN A 28 -4.65 -1.63 13.23
CA GLN A 28 -4.94 -3.04 13.07
C GLN A 28 -3.66 -3.74 13.52
N THR A 29 -3.63 -4.10 14.81
CA THR A 29 -2.51 -4.77 15.45
C THR A 29 -2.50 -6.22 14.97
N GLY A 30 -1.73 -6.51 13.93
CA GLY A 30 -1.62 -7.86 13.39
C GLY A 30 -1.32 -7.90 11.90
N LEU A 31 -1.02 -9.09 11.42
CA LEU A 31 -0.94 -9.40 10.00
C LEU A 31 -2.34 -9.43 9.40
N LEU A 32 -2.52 -8.79 8.26
CA LEU A 32 -3.79 -8.79 7.53
C LEU A 32 -3.69 -9.71 6.32
N PRO A 33 -4.68 -10.58 6.08
CA PRO A 33 -4.67 -11.47 4.95
C PRO A 33 -4.98 -10.69 3.66
N PHE A 34 -4.30 -11.00 2.57
CA PHE A 34 -4.57 -10.43 1.25
C PHE A 34 -4.70 -11.54 0.21
N GLY A 35 -5.43 -11.24 -0.87
CA GLY A 35 -5.54 -12.09 -2.03
C GLY A 35 -5.83 -11.27 -3.28
N GLY A 36 -5.19 -11.59 -4.40
CA GLY A 36 -5.43 -10.89 -5.65
C GLY A 36 -4.53 -11.32 -6.81
N ILE A 37 -4.87 -10.82 -8.00
CA ILE A 37 -4.03 -10.97 -9.19
C ILE A 37 -3.06 -9.81 -9.26
N VAL A 38 -1.79 -10.13 -9.52
CA VAL A 38 -0.79 -9.09 -9.83
C VAL A 38 -1.13 -8.47 -11.17
N SER A 39 -1.30 -7.16 -11.19
CA SER A 39 -1.49 -6.42 -12.45
C SER A 39 -0.21 -5.76 -12.92
N TYR A 40 0.62 -5.31 -11.98
CA TYR A 40 1.83 -4.58 -12.30
C TYR A 40 2.85 -4.67 -11.16
N GLN A 41 4.13 -4.55 -11.50
CA GLN A 41 5.24 -4.53 -10.56
C GLN A 41 6.21 -3.40 -10.93
N ILE A 42 6.70 -2.70 -9.92
CA ILE A 42 7.75 -1.70 -10.01
C ILE A 42 8.90 -2.11 -9.09
N ASN A 43 10.12 -2.10 -9.62
CA ASN A 43 11.32 -2.26 -8.80
C ASN A 43 11.66 -0.93 -8.12
N CYS A 44 11.89 -0.97 -6.80
CA CYS A 44 12.16 0.23 -6.01
C CYS A 44 13.61 0.69 -6.22
N SER A 45 13.83 1.63 -7.14
CA SER A 45 15.18 2.04 -7.55
C SER A 45 16.02 2.69 -6.43
N CYS A 46 15.38 3.29 -5.42
CA CYS A 46 16.04 3.85 -4.25
C CYS A 46 15.96 2.93 -3.01
N SER A 47 15.32 1.76 -3.14
CA SER A 47 15.24 0.74 -2.07
C SER A 47 15.58 -0.62 -2.66
N PRO A 48 16.88 -0.87 -2.94
CA PRO A 48 17.31 -2.04 -3.68
C PRO A 48 16.82 -3.34 -3.04
N GLY A 49 16.31 -4.26 -3.87
CA GLY A 49 15.75 -5.53 -3.43
C GLY A 49 14.27 -5.47 -3.07
N LEU A 50 13.66 -4.29 -2.91
CA LEU A 50 12.23 -4.18 -2.71
C LEU A 50 11.48 -4.10 -4.05
N SER A 51 10.29 -4.69 -4.08
CA SER A 51 9.37 -4.58 -5.20
C SER A 51 8.03 -4.05 -4.73
N TRP A 52 7.48 -3.10 -5.48
CA TRP A 52 6.13 -2.62 -5.30
C TRP A 52 5.23 -3.34 -6.29
N ILE A 53 4.16 -3.95 -5.81
CA ILE A 53 3.31 -4.85 -6.58
C ILE A 53 1.86 -4.41 -6.42
N TRP A 54 1.18 -4.19 -7.53
CA TRP A 54 -0.23 -3.83 -7.54
C TRP A 54 -1.11 -5.06 -7.68
N PHE A 55 -1.99 -5.27 -6.70
CA PHE A 55 -3.02 -6.30 -6.74
C PHE A 55 -4.36 -5.70 -7.15
N THR A 56 -4.98 -6.24 -8.21
CA THR A 56 -6.30 -5.78 -8.64
C THR A 56 -7.43 -6.36 -7.77
N PRO A 57 -8.52 -5.59 -7.54
CA PRO A 57 -9.78 -6.12 -7.04
C PRO A 57 -10.29 -7.20 -7.97
N LEU A 58 -10.47 -8.41 -7.43
CA LEU A 58 -11.31 -9.39 -8.07
C LEU A 58 -12.66 -9.40 -7.35
N TYR A 59 -13.56 -8.55 -7.82
CA TYR A 59 -15.00 -8.65 -7.51
C TYR A 59 -15.59 -10.03 -7.86
N LEU A 60 -14.84 -10.91 -8.54
CA LEU A 60 -15.26 -12.21 -9.06
C LEU A 60 -14.49 -13.42 -8.49
N GLY A 61 -13.52 -13.24 -7.59
CA GLY A 61 -12.47 -14.27 -7.38
C GLY A 61 -12.13 -14.74 -5.96
N GLY A 62 -12.68 -14.17 -4.88
CA GLY A 62 -12.37 -14.70 -3.54
C GLY A 62 -12.92 -13.92 -2.35
N PRO A 63 -12.85 -14.50 -1.13
CA PRO A 63 -13.47 -13.96 0.09
C PRO A 63 -12.72 -12.79 0.74
N ILE A 64 -11.49 -12.48 0.32
CA ILE A 64 -10.65 -11.44 0.95
C ILE A 64 -10.23 -10.41 -0.11
N ASN A 65 -10.94 -9.28 -0.13
CA ASN A 65 -10.67 -8.16 -1.03
C ASN A 65 -9.59 -7.26 -0.42
N ILE A 66 -8.33 -7.53 -0.69
CA ILE A 66 -7.30 -6.50 -0.52
C ILE A 66 -6.73 -6.16 -1.88
N THR A 67 -6.92 -4.89 -2.20
CA THR A 67 -6.71 -4.35 -3.52
C THR A 67 -5.80 -3.17 -3.38
N GLY A 68 -4.80 -3.11 -4.25
CA GLY A 68 -3.88 -2.01 -4.30
C GLY A 68 -2.44 -2.44 -4.04
N PRO A 69 -1.60 -1.46 -3.71
CA PRO A 69 -0.17 -1.62 -3.76
C PRO A 69 0.41 -2.26 -2.52
N MET A 70 1.25 -3.26 -2.69
CA MET A 70 1.93 -3.94 -1.58
C MET A 70 3.42 -4.06 -1.88
N ILE A 71 4.22 -4.05 -0.82
CA ILE A 71 5.66 -4.15 -0.95
C ILE A 71 6.07 -5.59 -0.67
N TYR A 72 6.78 -6.16 -1.62
CA TYR A 72 7.52 -7.39 -1.44
C TYR A 72 8.96 -7.09 -1.02
N SER A 73 9.44 -7.81 -0.01
CA SER A 73 10.82 -7.74 0.46
C SER A 73 11.38 -9.15 0.59
N PRO A 74 12.43 -9.52 -0.15
CA PRO A 74 13.03 -10.85 -0.05
C PRO A 74 13.66 -11.13 1.32
N PHE A 75 13.89 -10.09 2.12
CA PHE A 75 14.52 -10.20 3.45
C PHE A 75 13.53 -10.45 4.58
N SER A 76 12.24 -10.14 4.38
CA SER A 76 11.22 -10.23 5.43
C SER A 76 9.97 -11.01 5.04
N THR A 77 9.81 -11.31 3.74
CA THR A 77 8.65 -12.04 3.23
C THR A 77 8.97 -13.52 3.08
N ILE A 78 8.16 -14.37 3.72
CA ILE A 78 8.20 -15.83 3.56
C ILE A 78 7.43 -16.23 2.30
N LEU A 79 8.05 -17.04 1.44
CA LEU A 79 7.46 -17.49 0.18
C LEU A 79 6.87 -18.90 0.30
N TYR A 80 5.63 -19.07 -0.16
CA TYR A 80 4.93 -20.36 -0.22
C TYR A 80 4.63 -20.75 -1.67
N GLY A 81 5.50 -21.57 -2.27
CA GLY A 81 5.26 -22.21 -3.57
C GLY A 81 5.42 -21.31 -4.81
N TYR A 82 5.90 -21.92 -5.90
CA TYR A 82 5.98 -21.41 -7.28
C TYR A 82 6.78 -20.13 -7.54
N TYR A 83 7.14 -19.33 -6.52
CA TYR A 83 8.09 -18.20 -6.58
C TYR A 83 7.81 -17.15 -7.67
N MET A 84 6.58 -17.04 -8.19
CA MET A 84 6.23 -16.11 -9.27
C MET A 84 5.80 -14.73 -8.75
N ILE A 85 6.54 -14.20 -7.77
CA ILE A 85 6.17 -12.97 -7.06
C ILE A 85 6.28 -11.76 -7.99
N GLY A 86 5.20 -11.00 -8.10
CA GLY A 86 5.14 -9.80 -8.94
C GLY A 86 4.94 -10.10 -10.43
N VAL A 87 4.79 -11.37 -10.83
CA VAL A 87 4.49 -11.74 -12.22
C VAL A 87 3.05 -11.35 -12.56
N PRO A 88 2.82 -10.46 -13.55
CA PRO A 88 1.48 -10.06 -13.94
C PRO A 88 0.60 -11.25 -14.37
N GLY A 89 -0.67 -11.22 -13.99
CA GLY A 89 -1.65 -12.27 -14.28
C GLY A 89 -1.62 -13.45 -13.31
N LYS A 90 -0.68 -13.49 -12.35
CA LYS A 90 -0.59 -14.58 -11.37
C LYS A 90 -1.33 -14.24 -10.08
N TRP A 91 -2.08 -15.23 -9.59
CA TRP A 91 -2.86 -15.13 -8.37
C TRP A 91 -1.98 -15.35 -7.15
N HIS A 92 -2.07 -14.47 -6.16
CA HIS A 92 -1.33 -14.58 -4.92
C HIS A 92 -2.24 -14.48 -3.71
N LEU A 93 -1.88 -15.19 -2.66
CA LEU A 93 -2.51 -15.15 -1.34
C LEU A 93 -1.43 -15.02 -0.27
N GLY A 94 -1.70 -14.32 0.81
CA GLY A 94 -0.77 -14.24 1.92
C GLY A 94 -1.21 -13.28 2.99
N ASP A 95 -0.24 -12.79 3.77
CA ASP A 95 -0.48 -11.80 4.80
C ASP A 95 0.52 -10.64 4.72
N TYR A 96 0.15 -9.47 5.22
CA TYR A 96 1.00 -8.28 5.22
C TYR A 96 0.87 -7.45 6.50
N TYR A 97 1.90 -6.65 6.77
CA TYR A 97 1.92 -5.63 7.79
C TYR A 97 1.34 -4.32 7.22
N PRO A 98 0.18 -3.84 7.72
CA PRO A 98 -0.45 -2.63 7.21
C PRO A 98 0.35 -1.36 7.54
N GLY A 99 0.22 -0.34 6.70
CA GLY A 99 0.79 1.00 6.91
C GLY A 99 2.28 1.12 6.61
N VAL A 100 2.93 0.05 6.14
CA VAL A 100 4.36 0.08 5.81
C VAL A 100 4.59 0.67 4.42
N GLN A 101 5.30 1.79 4.37
CA GLN A 101 5.80 2.41 3.16
C GLN A 101 7.33 2.32 3.10
N ALA A 102 7.83 1.43 2.25
CA ALA A 102 9.26 1.12 2.14
C ALA A 102 9.80 1.21 0.70
N CYS A 103 8.95 1.36 -0.31
CA CYS A 103 9.40 1.45 -1.70
C CYS A 103 9.66 2.89 -2.11
N TRP A 104 10.93 3.22 -2.36
CA TRP A 104 11.32 4.52 -2.88
C TRP A 104 11.77 4.39 -4.34
N VAL A 105 11.24 5.26 -5.19
CA VAL A 105 11.59 5.34 -6.61
C VAL A 105 12.28 6.65 -6.93
N LYS A 106 13.21 6.61 -7.88
CA LYS A 106 13.98 7.76 -8.33
C LYS A 106 13.14 8.53 -9.35
N VAL A 107 12.80 9.76 -8.99
CA VAL A 107 12.23 10.74 -9.92
C VAL A 107 13.32 11.79 -10.15
N TYR A 108 13.92 11.74 -11.34
CA TYR A 108 15.07 12.55 -11.71
C TYR A 108 16.28 12.34 -10.77
N LYS A 109 16.44 13.18 -9.75
CA LYS A 109 17.53 13.12 -8.77
C LYS A 109 17.06 12.87 -7.33
N PHE A 110 15.76 12.81 -7.09
CA PHE A 110 15.19 12.64 -5.76
C PHE A 110 14.52 11.28 -5.63
N CYS A 111 14.49 10.74 -4.41
CA CYS A 111 13.76 9.53 -4.09
C CYS A 111 12.42 9.92 -3.49
N VAL A 112 11.33 9.40 -4.05
CA VAL A 112 9.97 9.61 -3.55
C VAL A 112 9.34 8.28 -3.14
N PRO A 113 8.55 8.24 -2.06
CA PRO A 113 7.90 7.01 -1.64
C PRO A 113 6.72 6.72 -2.56
N LEU A 114 6.59 5.46 -3.00
CA LEU A 114 5.36 5.01 -3.62
C LEU A 114 4.34 4.64 -2.54
N PRO A 115 3.06 5.02 -2.72
CA PRO A 115 2.02 4.65 -1.77
C PRO A 115 1.87 3.14 -1.73
N ALA A 116 1.84 2.57 -0.53
CA ALA A 116 1.64 1.15 -0.30
C ALA A 116 0.64 0.94 0.84
N VAL A 117 -0.20 -0.09 0.71
CA VAL A 117 -1.10 -0.59 1.75
C VAL A 117 -0.29 -1.24 2.87
N GLY A 118 0.83 -1.90 2.52
CA GLY A 118 1.78 -2.41 3.48
C GLY A 118 2.84 -3.34 2.92
N LEU A 119 3.53 -4.05 3.81
CA LEU A 119 4.66 -4.95 3.53
C LEU A 119 4.26 -6.41 3.68
N MET A 120 4.47 -7.21 2.65
CA MET A 120 4.18 -8.65 2.70
C MET A 120 5.01 -9.35 3.78
N SER A 121 4.35 -10.14 4.62
CA SER A 121 4.99 -11.06 5.57
C SER A 121 5.06 -12.47 5.00
N LYS A 122 4.00 -12.89 4.30
CA LYS A 122 3.89 -14.21 3.69
C LYS A 122 3.21 -14.05 2.34
N VAL A 123 3.64 -14.79 1.33
CA VAL A 123 2.97 -14.80 0.02
C VAL A 123 3.16 -16.14 -0.67
N GLY A 124 2.09 -16.67 -1.26
CA GLY A 124 2.12 -17.84 -2.12
C GLY A 124 1.36 -17.62 -3.42
N THR A 125 1.65 -18.45 -4.42
CA THR A 125 1.06 -18.35 -5.77
C THR A 125 0.26 -19.60 -6.09
N ASN A 126 -0.93 -19.45 -6.69
CA ASN A 126 -1.67 -20.58 -7.27
C ASN A 126 -1.17 -20.86 -8.71
N TYR A 127 -1.09 -22.13 -9.10
CA TYR A 127 -0.46 -22.64 -10.31
C TYR A 127 -1.34 -22.47 -11.55
#